data_AF-A0A3N5R941-F1
#
_entry.id   AF-A0A3N5R941-F1
#
_cell.length_a   1.000
_cell.length_b   1.000
_cell.length_c   1.000
_cell.angle_alpha   90.00
_cell.angle_beta   90.00
_cell.angle_gamma   90.00
#
_symmetry.space_group_name_H-M   'P 1'
#
loop_
_entity.id
_entity.type
_entity.pdbx_description
1 polymer ?
#
loop_
_entity_poly.entity_id
_entity_poly.type
_entity_poly.pdbx_seq_one_letter_code
_entity_poly.pdbx_strand_id
1 'polypeptide(L)'
;MTKAQARRALEPAGARAIITRMLNNLKAIHAHNENWTQCFKTQNRLLALQPAAYSERRDWALIALKAGKPGPALTMLEQCLQTCPDEERQVLEDHAKRARGAVAQFN
;
A
#
# COMPACT_ATOMS: atom_id res chain seq x y z
N MET A 1 -5.04 3.93 -31.00
CA MET A 1 -4.76 2.55 -30.56
C MET A 1 -4.57 1.68 -31.79
N THR A 2 -3.44 0.99 -31.92
CA THR A 2 -3.16 0.15 -33.10
C THR A 2 -3.87 -1.20 -32.99
N LYS A 3 -4.12 -1.87 -34.12
CA LYS A 3 -4.74 -3.21 -34.17
C LYS A 3 -3.96 -4.25 -33.32
N ALA A 4 -2.63 -4.09 -33.23
CA ALA A 4 -1.78 -4.95 -32.39
C ALA A 4 -1.96 -4.68 -30.89
N GLN A 5 -2.12 -3.41 -30.48
CA GLN A 5 -2.42 -3.05 -29.08
C GLN A 5 -3.81 -3.56 -28.67
N ALA A 6 -4.80 -3.46 -29.56
CA ALA A 6 -6.14 -4.00 -29.34
C ALA A 6 -6.13 -5.52 -29.10
N ARG A 7 -5.31 -6.26 -29.87
CA ARG A 7 -5.24 -7.72 -29.76
C ARG A 7 -4.60 -8.18 -28.46
N ARG A 8 -3.54 -7.51 -27.99
CA ARG A 8 -2.94 -7.78 -26.67
C ARG A 8 -3.88 -7.47 -25.51
N ALA A 9 -4.71 -6.43 -25.64
CA ALA A 9 -5.70 -6.08 -24.61
C ALA A 9 -6.82 -7.13 -24.45
N LEU A 10 -6.99 -8.02 -25.43
CA LEU A 10 -7.97 -9.11 -25.42
C LEU A 10 -7.35 -10.46 -25.01
N GLU A 11 -6.05 -10.52 -24.74
CA GLU A 11 -5.43 -11.74 -24.22
C GLU A 11 -5.95 -12.05 -22.80
N PRO A 12 -6.14 -13.34 -22.46
CA PRO A 12 -6.57 -13.73 -21.13
C PRO A 12 -5.64 -13.18 -20.05
N ALA A 13 -6.21 -12.63 -18.98
CA ALA A 13 -5.42 -12.17 -17.85
C ALA A 13 -4.67 -13.34 -17.19
N GLY A 14 -3.36 -13.17 -16.99
CA GLY A 14 -2.56 -14.16 -16.26
C GLY A 14 -2.98 -14.28 -14.79
N ALA A 15 -2.66 -15.41 -14.15
CA ALA A 15 -3.01 -15.67 -12.75
C ALA A 15 -2.58 -14.57 -11.78
N ARG A 16 -1.38 -13.99 -11.96
CA ARG A 16 -0.89 -12.86 -11.16
C ARG A 16 -1.80 -11.63 -11.28
N ALA A 17 -2.22 -11.28 -12.50
CA ALA A 17 -3.10 -10.13 -12.72
C ALA A 17 -4.48 -10.36 -12.10
N ILE A 18 -5.01 -11.58 -12.20
CA ILE A 18 -6.27 -11.96 -11.56
C ILE A 18 -6.17 -11.82 -10.03
N ILE A 19 -5.13 -12.40 -9.43
CA ILE A 19 -4.92 -12.36 -7.97
C ILE A 19 -4.72 -10.93 -7.49
N THR A 20 -3.91 -10.11 -8.16
CA THR A 20 -3.72 -8.70 -7.81
C THR A 20 -5.04 -7.95 -7.83
N ARG A 21 -5.89 -8.15 -8.86
CA ARG A 21 -7.22 -7.54 -8.92
C ARG A 21 -8.12 -7.97 -7.75
N MET A 22 -8.14 -9.26 -7.43
CA MET A 22 -8.96 -9.79 -6.33
C MET A 22 -8.48 -9.29 -4.97
N LEU A 23 -7.17 -9.20 -4.75
CA LEU A 23 -6.61 -8.62 -3.53
C LEU A 23 -6.89 -7.12 -3.42
N ASN A 24 -6.84 -6.37 -4.52
CA ASN A 24 -7.21 -4.94 -4.50
C ASN A 24 -8.69 -4.74 -4.16
N ASN A 25 -9.59 -5.56 -4.74
CA ASN A 25 -11.01 -5.52 -4.40
C ASN A 25 -11.23 -5.85 -2.91
N LEU A 26 -10.55 -6.87 -2.39
CA LEU A 26 -10.65 -7.25 -0.99
C LEU A 26 -10.09 -6.18 -0.05
N LYS A 27 -8.97 -5.54 -0.43
CA LYS A 27 -8.37 -4.40 0.28
C LYS A 27 -9.39 -3.26 0.39
N ALA A 28 -10.04 -2.90 -0.72
CA ALA A 28 -11.05 -1.85 -0.74
C ALA A 28 -12.24 -2.15 0.18
N ILE A 29 -12.74 -3.39 0.17
CA ILE A 29 -13.83 -3.82 1.08
C ILE A 29 -13.40 -3.72 2.54
N HIS A 30 -12.21 -4.20 2.89
CA HIS A 30 -11.71 -4.11 4.27
C HIS A 30 -11.46 -2.67 4.72
N ALA A 31 -10.94 -1.81 3.84
CA ALA A 31 -10.73 -0.40 4.12
C ALA A 31 -12.06 0.36 4.31
N HIS A 32 -13.05 0.10 3.45
CA HIS A 32 -14.40 0.67 3.55
C HIS A 32 -15.06 0.33 4.89
N ASN A 33 -14.88 -0.91 5.37
CA ASN A 33 -15.43 -1.37 6.64
C ASN A 33 -14.52 -1.05 7.85
N GLU A 34 -13.48 -0.23 7.64
CA GLU A 34 -12.47 0.13 8.66
C GLU A 34 -11.80 -1.08 9.35
N ASN A 35 -11.83 -2.25 8.72
CA ASN A 35 -11.19 -3.45 9.23
C ASN A 35 -9.70 -3.43 8.87
N TRP A 36 -8.95 -2.55 9.53
CA TRP A 36 -7.55 -2.28 9.23
C TRP A 36 -6.63 -3.49 9.45
N THR A 37 -6.98 -4.38 10.39
CA THR A 37 -6.26 -5.65 10.61
C THR A 37 -6.31 -6.55 9.37
N GLN A 38 -7.50 -6.73 8.77
CA GLN A 38 -7.65 -7.55 7.57
C GLN A 38 -7.14 -6.83 6.31
N CYS A 39 -7.31 -5.51 6.26
CA CYS A 39 -6.73 -4.66 5.22
C CYS A 39 -5.19 -4.83 5.18
N PHE A 40 -4.53 -4.78 6.35
CA PHE A 40 -3.09 -4.96 6.47
C PHE A 40 -2.62 -6.35 6.01
N LYS A 41 -3.34 -7.42 6.37
CA LYS A 41 -3.05 -8.78 5.87
C LYS A 41 -3.17 -8.87 4.35
N THR A 42 -4.09 -8.12 3.74
CA THR A 42 -4.27 -8.08 2.28
C THR A 42 -3.15 -7.28 1.63
N GLN A 43 -2.80 -6.12 2.19
CA GLN A 43 -1.70 -5.28 1.72
C GLN A 43 -0.34 -5.98 1.80
N ASN A 44 -0.09 -6.81 2.82
CA ASN A 44 1.11 -7.66 2.88
C ASN A 44 1.24 -8.59 1.67
N ARG A 45 0.13 -9.15 1.19
CA ARG A 45 0.13 -10.02 -0.01
C ARG A 45 0.35 -9.23 -1.28
N LEU A 46 -0.26 -8.05 -1.41
CA LEU A 46 -0.03 -7.15 -2.54
C LEU A 46 1.43 -6.69 -2.62
N LEU A 47 2.01 -6.29 -1.48
CA LEU A 47 3.42 -5.92 -1.39
C LEU A 47 4.34 -7.10 -1.75
N ALA A 48 4.03 -8.32 -1.31
CA ALA A 48 4.81 -9.51 -1.69
C ALA A 48 4.76 -9.82 -3.19
N LEU A 49 3.65 -9.47 -3.88
CA LEU A 49 3.55 -9.62 -5.33
C LEU A 49 4.33 -8.56 -6.10
N GLN A 50 4.54 -7.37 -5.51
CA GLN A 50 5.14 -6.20 -6.15
C GLN A 50 6.03 -5.40 -5.16
N PRO A 51 7.11 -5.99 -4.63
CA PRO A 51 7.89 -5.38 -3.54
C PRO A 51 8.59 -4.07 -3.95
N ALA A 52 8.93 -3.95 -5.24
CA ALA A 52 9.56 -2.77 -5.80
C ALA A 52 8.58 -1.61 -6.07
N ALA A 53 7.27 -1.84 -6.05
CA ALA A 53 6.29 -0.79 -6.30
C ALA A 53 6.23 0.20 -5.13
N TYR A 54 6.53 1.48 -5.41
CA TYR A 54 6.45 2.56 -4.43
C TYR A 54 5.03 2.68 -3.84
N SER A 55 4.00 2.62 -4.68
CA SER A 55 2.59 2.69 -4.26
C SER A 55 2.25 1.62 -3.23
N GLU A 56 2.73 0.38 -3.40
CA GLU A 56 2.45 -0.70 -2.45
C GLU A 56 3.17 -0.51 -1.13
N ARG A 57 4.40 0.01 -1.12
CA ARG A 57 5.13 0.34 0.11
C ARG A 57 4.49 1.51 0.86
N ARG A 58 4.10 2.55 0.13
CA ARG A 58 3.40 3.72 0.68
C ARG A 58 2.07 3.32 1.31
N ASP A 59 1.22 2.61 0.56
CA ASP A 59 -0.07 2.10 1.05
C ASP A 59 0.12 1.19 2.26
N TRP A 60 1.14 0.32 2.24
CA TRP A 60 1.49 -0.53 3.38
C TRP A 60 1.76 0.28 4.63
N ALA A 61 2.54 1.36 4.54
CA ALA A 61 2.90 2.18 5.69
C ALA A 61 1.67 2.88 6.30
N LEU A 62 0.80 3.42 5.44
CA LEU A 62 -0.43 4.08 5.86
C LEU A 62 -1.44 3.10 6.49
N ILE A 63 -1.61 1.92 5.90
CA ILE A 63 -2.49 0.87 6.43
C ILE A 63 -1.91 0.28 7.73
N ALA A 64 -0.60 0.09 7.82
CA ALA A 64 0.07 -0.37 9.04
C ALA A 64 -0.19 0.58 10.21
N LEU A 65 -0.09 1.89 9.98
CA LEU A 65 -0.38 2.90 10.98
C LEU A 65 -1.84 2.82 11.45
N LYS A 66 -2.80 2.73 10.51
CA LYS A 66 -4.23 2.55 10.82
C LYS A 66 -4.52 1.23 11.55
N ALA A 67 -3.73 0.18 11.29
CA ALA A 67 -3.82 -1.12 11.95
C ALA A 67 -3.11 -1.17 13.31
N GLY A 68 -2.70 -0.04 13.88
CA GLY A 68 -2.05 0.03 15.19
C GLY A 68 -0.63 -0.51 15.20
N LYS A 69 0.11 -0.40 14.09
CA LYS A 69 1.51 -0.84 13.96
C LYS A 69 2.45 0.34 13.71
N PRO A 70 2.58 1.29 14.67
CA PRO A 70 3.26 2.56 14.42
C PRO A 70 4.77 2.43 14.19
N GLY A 71 5.46 1.49 14.85
CA GLY A 71 6.90 1.27 14.64
C GLY A 71 7.25 0.83 13.22
N PRO A 72 6.69 -0.30 12.74
CA PRO A 72 6.88 -0.73 11.36
C PRO A 72 6.40 0.31 10.34
N ALA A 73 5.28 0.99 10.61
CA ALA A 73 4.77 2.05 9.75
C ALA A 73 5.77 3.21 9.62
N LEU A 74 6.35 3.68 10.73
CA LEU A 74 7.33 4.76 10.75
C LEU A 74 8.55 4.41 9.88
N THR A 75 9.09 3.20 10.04
CA THR A 75 10.24 2.74 9.26
C THR A 75 9.94 2.76 7.76
N MET A 76 8.77 2.26 7.35
CA MET A 76 8.37 2.24 5.94
C MET A 76 8.07 3.66 5.40
N LEU A 77 7.51 4.55 6.22
CA LEU A 77 7.26 5.95 5.84
C LEU A 77 8.58 6.69 5.59
N GLU A 78 9.57 6.53 6.47
CA GLU A 78 10.91 7.15 6.31
C GLU A 78 11.61 6.66 5.03
N GLN A 79 11.43 5.39 4.66
CA GLN A 79 11.92 4.85 3.38
C GLN A 79 11.16 5.45 2.19
N CYS A 80 9.83 5.56 2.27
CA CYS A 80 9.03 6.14 1.18
C CYS A 80 9.37 7.62 0.94
N LEU A 81 9.66 8.39 1.99
CA LEU A 81 10.04 9.81 1.91
C LEU A 81 11.32 10.08 1.11
N GLN A 82 12.17 9.07 0.92
CA GLN A 82 13.39 9.19 0.12
C GLN A 82 13.10 9.24 -1.39
N THR A 83 11.98 8.67 -1.82
CA THR A 83 11.65 8.51 -3.25
C THR A 83 10.24 8.97 -3.59
N CYS A 84 9.54 9.64 -2.67
CA CYS A 84 8.17 10.08 -2.90
C CYS A 84 8.11 11.25 -3.89
N PRO A 85 7.03 11.37 -4.68
CA PRO A 85 6.73 12.61 -5.38
C PRO A 85 6.58 13.78 -4.41
N ASP A 86 6.91 14.99 -4.85
CA ASP A 86 6.87 16.18 -4.00
C ASP A 86 5.45 16.51 -3.52
N GLU A 87 4.44 16.25 -4.35
CA GLU A 87 3.02 16.43 -3.99
C GLU A 87 2.56 15.51 -2.85
N GLU A 88 3.24 14.38 -2.62
CA GLU A 88 2.90 13.44 -1.53
C GLU A 88 3.76 13.68 -0.28
N ARG A 89 4.88 14.40 -0.40
CA ARG A 89 5.89 14.54 0.66
C ARG A 89 5.29 15.04 1.98
N GLN A 90 4.56 16.15 1.95
CA GLN A 90 3.98 16.75 3.15
C GLN A 90 3.03 15.79 3.88
N VAL A 91 2.18 15.09 3.13
CA VAL A 91 1.22 14.12 3.69
C VAL A 91 1.96 12.96 4.36
N LEU A 92 3.03 12.46 3.74
CA LEU A 92 3.84 11.39 4.32
C LEU A 92 4.62 11.84 5.55
N GLU A 93 5.13 13.07 5.58
CA GLU A 93 5.79 13.65 6.76
C GLU A 93 4.81 13.76 7.94
N ASP A 94 3.58 14.20 7.69
CA ASP A 94 2.54 14.28 8.73
C ASP A 94 2.21 12.89 9.31
N HIS A 95 2.10 11.88 8.44
CA HIS A 95 1.91 10.50 8.88
C HIS A 95 3.12 9.95 9.65
N ALA A 96 4.35 10.29 9.25
CA ALA A 96 5.56 9.87 9.95
C ALA A 96 5.64 10.52 11.34
N LYS A 97 5.29 11.81 11.45
CA LYS A 97 5.20 12.52 12.73
C LYS A 97 4.18 11.86 13.67
N ARG A 98 3.00 11.49 13.15
CA ARG A 98 1.97 10.76 13.91
C ARG A 98 2.47 9.38 14.36
N ALA A 99 3.11 8.63 13.46
CA ALA A 99 3.67 7.32 13.77
C ALA A 99 4.75 7.43 14.87
N ARG A 100 5.65 8.42 14.78
CA ARG A 100 6.69 8.68 15.78
C ARG A 100 6.10 9.01 17.16
N GLY A 101 5.08 9.88 17.20
CA GLY A 101 4.37 10.18 18.44
C GLY A 101 3.72 8.95 19.07
N ALA A 102 3.08 8.10 18.26
CA ALA A 102 2.50 6.85 18.73
C ALA A 102 3.56 5.86 19.26
N VAL A 103 4.70 5.68 18.56
CA VAL A 103 5.81 4.84 19.05
C VAL A 103 6.30 5.30 20.42
N ALA A 104 6.48 6.61 20.61
CA ALA A 104 6.96 7.17 21.87
C ALA A 104 5.99 6.97 23.05
N GLN A 105 4.69 6.79 22.79
CA GLN A 105 3.70 6.51 23.85
C GLN A 105 3.69 5.05 24.31
N PHE A 106 4.26 4.13 23.52
CA PHE A 106 4.29 2.69 23.81
C PHE A 106 5.66 2.18 24.31
N ASN A 107 6.61 3.10 24.53
CA ASN A 107 7.92 2.84 25.13
C ASN A 107 7.97 3.46 26.52
#